data_AF-A0AAJ1ATF9-F1
#
_entry.id   AF-A0AAJ1ATF9-F1
#
_cell.length_a   1.000
_cell.length_b   1.000
_cell.length_c   1.000
_cell.angle_alpha   90.00
_cell.angle_beta   90.00
_cell.angle_gamma   90.00
#
_symmetry.space_group_name_H-M   'P 1'
#
loop_
_entity.id
_entity.type
_entity.pdbx_description
1 polymer ?
#
loop_
_entity_poly.entity_id
_entity_poly.type
_entity_poly.pdbx_seq_one_letter_code
_entity_poly.pdbx_strand_id
1 'polypeptide(L)'
;MKTLSQNTTSSACAPETDLQQLVATPVPDERRISFWPQHFGLIPQWVTLEPRIFGWMDRLCEDYCGGIWNLYTLNNGGAFMAPEPDDDDDETWVLFNAMNGNRA
;
A
#
# COMPACT_ATOMS: atom_id res chain seq x y z
N MET A 1 -15.01 13.59 26.99
CA MET A 1 -14.76 13.66 25.54
C MET A 1 -13.41 14.31 25.30
N LYS A 2 -12.39 13.53 24.94
CA LYS A 2 -11.11 14.03 24.44
C LYS A 2 -10.82 13.27 23.14
N THR A 3 -10.90 13.97 22.03
CA THR A 3 -10.52 13.48 20.69
C THR A 3 -9.01 13.40 20.62
N LEU A 4 -8.46 12.19 20.51
CA LEU A 4 -7.03 11.99 20.25
C LEU A 4 -6.82 11.99 18.73
N SER A 5 -6.31 13.10 18.22
CA SER A 5 -5.86 13.20 16.83
C SER A 5 -4.52 12.45 16.71
N GLN A 6 -4.56 11.25 16.15
CA GLN A 6 -3.36 10.48 15.79
C GLN A 6 -2.99 10.81 14.35
N ASN A 7 -2.22 11.89 14.17
CA ASN A 7 -1.48 12.15 12.95
C ASN A 7 -0.14 11.41 13.05
N THR A 8 -0.10 10.17 12.55
CA THR A 8 1.15 9.39 12.48
C THR A 8 1.89 9.76 11.21
N THR A 9 2.77 10.77 11.29
CA THR A 9 3.83 10.98 10.29
C THR A 9 4.75 9.77 10.27
N SER A 10 5.05 9.22 9.09
CA SER A 10 6.10 8.20 8.94
C SER A 10 7.43 8.80 9.39
N SER A 11 7.84 8.47 10.61
CA SER A 11 9.06 8.97 11.25
C SER A 11 10.26 8.15 10.77
N ALA A 12 11.40 8.79 10.54
CA ALA A 12 12.67 8.11 10.28
C ALA A 12 13.23 7.39 11.52
N CYS A 13 12.60 7.57 12.69
CA CYS A 13 12.95 6.86 13.91
C CYS A 13 12.31 5.46 13.88
N ALA A 14 13.13 4.42 13.73
CA ALA A 14 12.64 3.04 13.78
C ALA A 14 12.01 2.77 15.16
N PRO A 15 10.75 2.29 15.23
CA PRO A 15 10.18 1.80 16.47
C PRO A 15 10.80 0.42 16.77
N GLU A 16 11.99 0.44 17.36
CA GLU A 16 12.67 -0.67 18.04
C GLU A 16 13.34 -1.79 17.20
N THR A 17 14.36 -2.40 17.83
CA THR A 17 15.45 -3.18 17.24
C THR A 17 15.32 -4.67 17.57
N ASP A 18 14.13 -5.26 17.44
CA ASP A 18 13.89 -6.69 17.70
C ASP A 18 12.94 -7.30 16.65
N LEU A 19 12.78 -8.63 16.63
CA LEU A 19 11.90 -9.34 15.69
C LEU A 19 10.41 -8.98 15.92
N GLN A 20 9.99 -7.84 15.41
CA GLN A 20 8.61 -7.37 15.53
C GLN A 20 7.72 -8.01 14.47
N GLN A 21 6.55 -8.47 14.92
CA GLN A 21 5.47 -8.85 14.02
C GLN A 21 4.97 -7.61 13.28
N LEU A 22 5.02 -7.65 11.94
CA LEU A 22 4.45 -6.62 11.10
C LEU A 22 2.93 -6.77 11.05
N VAL A 23 2.24 -5.68 11.34
CA VAL A 23 0.77 -5.61 11.32
C VAL A 23 0.36 -4.54 10.33
N ALA A 24 -0.44 -4.93 9.34
CA ALA A 24 -1.09 -4.02 8.40
C ALA A 24 -2.47 -3.63 8.94
N THR A 25 -2.77 -2.33 8.94
CA THR A 25 -4.07 -1.78 9.33
C THR A 25 -4.66 -1.01 8.15
N PRO A 26 -5.90 -1.30 7.74
CA PRO A 26 -6.55 -0.58 6.64
C PRO A 26 -6.79 0.88 7.02
N VAL A 27 -6.62 1.77 6.05
CA VAL A 27 -6.85 3.21 6.19
C VAL A 27 -8.33 3.50 5.96
N PRO A 28 -9.03 4.13 6.93
CA PRO A 28 -10.43 4.53 6.75
C PRO A 28 -10.61 5.51 5.59
N ASP A 29 -11.78 5.45 4.95
CA ASP A 29 -12.10 6.26 3.78
C ASP A 29 -11.89 7.76 4.00
N GLU A 30 -12.22 8.29 5.18
CA GLU A 30 -12.07 9.72 5.47
C GLU A 30 -10.60 10.18 5.46
N ARG A 31 -9.65 9.24 5.62
CA ARG A 31 -8.21 9.53 5.67
C ARG A 31 -7.49 9.25 4.36
N ARG A 32 -8.15 8.62 3.37
CA ARG A 32 -7.53 8.23 2.10
C ARG A 32 -6.96 9.42 1.33
N ILE A 33 -7.64 10.56 1.35
CA ILE A 33 -7.17 11.79 0.68
C ILE A 33 -5.84 12.31 1.24
N SER A 34 -5.59 12.10 2.53
CA SER A 34 -4.39 12.57 3.21
C SER A 34 -3.26 11.54 3.22
N PHE A 35 -3.52 10.30 2.78
CA PHE A 35 -2.58 9.19 2.90
C PHE A 35 -1.24 9.45 2.21
N TRP A 36 -1.27 9.71 0.90
CA TRP A 36 -0.05 9.95 0.12
C TRP A 36 0.78 11.13 0.62
N PRO A 37 0.21 12.34 0.85
CA PRO A 37 0.99 13.45 1.36
C PRO A 37 1.50 13.21 2.80
N GLN A 38 0.76 12.48 3.64
CA GLN A 38 1.18 12.19 5.02
C GLN A 38 2.36 11.20 5.10
N HIS A 39 2.37 10.17 4.26
CA HIS A 39 3.39 9.12 4.28
C HIS A 39 4.57 9.36 3.33
N PHE A 40 4.30 9.97 2.17
CA PHE A 40 5.27 10.13 1.09
C PHE A 40 5.47 11.57 0.64
N GLY A 41 4.84 12.56 1.29
CA GLY A 41 4.85 13.97 0.84
C GLY A 41 6.23 14.61 0.74
N LEU A 42 7.25 14.04 1.39
CA LEU A 42 8.65 14.48 1.30
C LEU A 42 9.38 13.93 0.06
N ILE A 43 8.81 12.96 -0.65
CA ILE A 43 9.39 12.33 -1.83
C ILE A 43 8.98 13.13 -3.07
N PRO A 44 9.92 13.58 -3.92
CA PRO A 44 9.58 14.21 -5.19
C PRO A 44 8.66 13.31 -6.03
N GLN A 45 7.64 13.92 -6.64
CA GLN A 45 6.64 13.21 -7.47
C GLN A 45 5.81 12.16 -6.72
N TRP A 46 5.64 12.28 -5.39
CA TRP A 46 4.80 11.37 -4.59
C TRP A 46 3.38 11.17 -5.16
N VAL A 47 2.82 12.18 -5.82
CA VAL A 47 1.50 12.12 -6.47
C VAL A 47 1.43 11.07 -7.60
N THR A 48 2.59 10.68 -8.14
CA THR A 48 2.68 9.68 -9.21
C THR A 48 2.82 8.25 -8.70
N LEU A 49 2.92 8.04 -7.38
CA LEU A 49 3.10 6.71 -6.80
C LEU A 49 1.91 5.79 -7.10
N GLU A 50 0.69 6.27 -6.89
CA GLU A 50 -0.53 5.51 -7.17
C GLU A 50 -0.65 5.12 -8.67
N PRO A 51 -0.58 6.06 -9.64
CA PRO A 51 -0.55 5.70 -11.06
C PRO A 51 0.58 4.74 -11.44
N ARG A 52 1.74 4.87 -10.78
CA ARG A 52 2.90 4.00 -11.04
C ARG A 52 2.66 2.58 -10.52
N ILE A 53 1.97 2.41 -9.39
CA ILE A 53 1.62 1.10 -8.85
C ILE A 53 0.65 0.38 -9.80
N PHE A 54 -0.40 1.07 -10.26
CA PHE A 54 -1.30 0.51 -11.27
C PHE A 54 -0.57 0.13 -12.56
N GLY A 55 0.27 1.02 -13.08
CA GLY A 55 1.04 0.71 -14.28
C GLY A 55 2.07 -0.41 -14.09
N TRP A 56 2.48 -0.73 -12.86
CA TRP A 56 3.27 -1.95 -12.60
C TRP A 56 2.39 -3.19 -12.62
N MET A 57 1.19 -3.12 -12.06
CA MET A 57 0.24 -4.22 -12.11
C MET A 57 -0.14 -4.58 -13.55
N ASP A 58 -0.44 -3.58 -14.40
CA ASP A 58 -0.70 -3.77 -15.84
C ASP A 58 0.45 -4.45 -16.59
N ARG A 59 1.69 -4.28 -16.12
CA ARG A 59 2.88 -4.91 -16.73
C ARG A 59 3.11 -6.32 -16.24
N LEU A 60 2.72 -6.61 -15.01
CA LEU A 60 2.96 -7.89 -14.36
C LEU A 60 1.84 -8.89 -14.65
N CYS A 61 0.61 -8.43 -14.82
CA CYS A 61 -0.53 -9.31 -15.04
C CYS A 61 -1.22 -8.95 -16.36
N GLU A 62 -1.20 -9.89 -17.31
CA GLU A 62 -1.75 -9.68 -18.65
C GLU A 62 -3.29 -9.56 -18.65
N ASP A 63 -3.93 -10.28 -17.73
CA ASP A 63 -5.40 -10.31 -17.58
C ASP A 63 -5.92 -9.27 -16.58
N TYR A 64 -5.04 -8.43 -16.01
CA TYR A 64 -5.44 -7.44 -15.00
C TYR A 64 -6.31 -6.35 -15.62
N CYS A 65 -7.55 -6.28 -15.13
CA CYS A 65 -8.55 -5.32 -15.59
C CYS A 65 -8.78 -4.16 -14.61
N GLY A 66 -7.94 -4.03 -13.59
CA GLY A 66 -8.19 -3.14 -12.46
C GLY A 66 -8.67 -3.90 -11.23
N GLY A 67 -9.33 -3.19 -10.33
CA GLY A 67 -9.88 -3.72 -9.09
C GLY A 67 -10.09 -2.63 -8.06
N ILE A 68 -10.68 -2.96 -6.92
CA ILE A 68 -10.73 -2.06 -5.76
C ILE A 68 -9.40 -2.20 -5.01
N TRP A 69 -8.77 -1.08 -4.68
CA TRP A 69 -7.50 -1.07 -3.94
C TRP A 69 -7.67 -0.36 -2.60
N ASN A 70 -7.18 -1.01 -1.56
CA ASN A 70 -7.17 -0.49 -0.21
C ASN A 70 -5.77 0.02 0.19
N LEU A 71 -5.78 1.05 1.02
CA LEU A 71 -4.57 1.67 1.55
C LEU A 71 -4.32 1.10 2.94
N TYR A 72 -3.06 0.80 3.25
CA TYR A 72 -2.66 0.18 4.51
C TYR A 72 -1.48 0.90 5.13
N THR A 73 -1.50 1.00 6.45
CA THR A 73 -0.35 1.44 7.26
C THR A 73 0.22 0.25 8.02
N LEU A 74 1.54 0.21 8.16
CA LEU A 74 2.27 -0.76 8.95
C LEU A 74 2.66 -0.17 10.30
N ASN A 75 2.65 -0.99 11.34
CA ASN A 75 3.08 -0.60 12.70
C ASN A 75 4.55 -0.14 12.79
N ASN A 76 5.38 -0.47 11.80
CA ASN A 76 6.77 0.01 11.71
C ASN A 76 6.91 1.38 11.00
N GLY A 77 5.80 2.05 10.68
CA GLY A 77 5.77 3.32 9.95
C GLY A 77 5.75 3.20 8.43
N GLY A 78 5.75 1.97 7.88
CA GLY A 78 5.55 1.72 6.46
C GLY A 78 4.11 1.96 6.01
N ALA A 79 3.91 2.07 4.70
CA ALA A 79 2.60 2.25 4.09
C ALA A 79 2.60 1.62 2.69
N PHE A 80 1.49 1.03 2.28
CA PHE A 80 1.35 0.41 0.96
C PHE A 80 -0.11 0.42 0.49
N MET A 81 -0.33 0.05 -0.77
CA MET A 81 -1.66 -0.22 -1.31
C MET A 81 -1.69 -1.65 -1.83
N ALA A 82 -2.80 -2.32 -1.65
CA ALA A 82 -3.05 -3.67 -2.14
C ALA A 82 -4.49 -3.77 -2.63
N PRO A 83 -4.79 -4.70 -3.54
CA PRO A 83 -6.16 -4.97 -3.92
C PRO A 83 -6.98 -5.42 -2.72
N GLU A 84 -8.27 -5.13 -2.76
CA GLU A 84 -9.22 -5.69 -1.81
C GLU A 84 -9.23 -7.22 -1.96
N PRO A 85 -9.15 -7.98 -0.85
CA PRO A 85 -9.41 -9.41 -0.93
C PRO A 85 -10.86 -9.61 -1.33
N ASP A 86 -11.11 -10.31 -2.44
CA ASP A 86 -12.46 -10.76 -2.74
C ASP A 86 -12.84 -11.85 -1.74
N ASP A 87 -13.82 -11.58 -0.89
CA ASP A 87 -14.29 -12.53 0.14
C ASP A 87 -15.00 -13.75 -0.48
N ASP A 88 -15.37 -13.68 -1.77
CA ASP A 88 -16.18 -14.68 -2.48
C ASP A 88 -15.46 -15.40 -3.65
N ASP A 89 -14.35 -14.85 -4.16
CA ASP A 89 -13.64 -15.41 -5.31
C ASP A 89 -12.17 -15.68 -4.94
N ASP A 90 -11.75 -16.94 -5.01
CA ASP A 90 -10.35 -17.38 -4.95
C ASP A 90 -9.57 -16.91 -6.22
N GLU A 91 -9.78 -15.66 -6.66
CA GLU A 91 -9.22 -15.12 -7.90
C GLU A 91 -7.71 -15.00 -7.76
N THR A 92 -7.03 -16.03 -8.25
CA THR A 92 -5.58 -16.10 -8.23
C THR A 92 -5.05 -15.45 -9.49
N TRP A 93 -4.47 -14.26 -9.36
CA TRP A 93 -3.80 -13.62 -10.48
C TRP A 93 -2.44 -14.25 -10.75
N VAL A 94 -2.18 -14.48 -12.04
CA VAL A 94 -0.86 -14.87 -12.52
C VAL A 94 -0.06 -13.61 -12.76
N LEU A 95 1.14 -13.52 -12.16
CA LEU A 95 2.07 -12.43 -12.42
C LEU A 95 3.31 -12.94 -13.16
N PHE A 96 3.70 -12.25 -14.23
CA PHE A 96 4.93 -12.49 -14.98
C PHE A 96 5.81 -11.25 -14.99
N ASN A 97 7.07 -11.38 -14.57
CA ASN A 97 8.03 -10.30 -14.64
C ASN A 97 9.03 -10.53 -15.77
N ALA A 98 8.83 -9.85 -16.90
CA ALA A 98 9.71 -9.93 -18.06
C ALA A 98 11.17 -9.50 -17.78
N MET A 99 11.42 -8.73 -16.72
CA MET A 99 12.77 -8.29 -16.37
C MET A 99 13.63 -9.40 -15.75
N ASN A 100 13.00 -10.40 -15.13
CA ASN A 100 13.71 -11.52 -14.49
C ASN A 100 13.24 -12.91 -14.96
N GLY A 101 12.19 -12.98 -15.77
CA GLY A 101 11.65 -14.21 -16.34
C GLY A 101 10.82 -15.06 -15.38
N ASN A 102 10.50 -14.56 -14.17
CA ASN A 102 9.77 -15.32 -13.17
C ASN A 102 8.25 -15.16 -13.32
N ARG A 103 7.53 -16.24 -12.98
CA ARG A 103 6.08 -16.31 -12.89
C ARG A 103 5.67 -16.63 -11.44
N ALA A 104 4.66 -15.95 -10.93
CA ALA A 104 4.04 -16.19 -9.62
C ALA A 104 2.56 -16.55 -9.83
#